data_AF-A0A760VVN3-F1
#
_entry.id   AF-A0A760VVN3-F1
#
_cell.length_a   1.000
_cell.length_b   1.000
_cell.length_c   1.000
_cell.angle_alpha   90.00
_cell.angle_beta   90.00
_cell.angle_gamma   90.00
#
_symmetry.space_group_name_H-M   'P 1'
#
loop_
_entity.id
_entity.type
_entity.pdbx_description
1 polymer ?
#
loop_
_entity_poly.entity_id
_entity_poly.type
_entity_poly.pdbx_seq_one_letter_code
_entity_poly.pdbx_strand_id
1 'polypeptide(L)' 'MEDELTFTVSFLADHREVSGIHLSVTLKAEGLGDALCKAKLAIVDKGYYNVEELSVNVAKYDVPLGIDAYGG' A
#
# COMPACT_ATOMS: atom_id res chain seq x y z
N MET A 1 0.51 -22.61 -3.84
CA MET A 1 -0.09 -21.36 -4.31
C MET A 1 0.44 -20.31 -3.38
N GLU A 2 1.33 -19.43 -3.85
CA GLU A 2 1.73 -18.26 -3.08
C GLU A 2 0.56 -17.29 -3.13
N ASP A 3 -0.12 -17.13 -2.00
CA ASP A 3 -1.23 -16.21 -1.87
C ASP A 3 -0.72 -14.77 -2.10
N GLU A 4 -1.06 -14.17 -3.25
CA GLU A 4 -0.74 -12.77 -3.52
C GLU A 4 -1.41 -11.87 -2.46
N LEU A 5 -0.60 -11.31 -1.57
CA LEU A 5 -1.06 -10.43 -0.51
C LEU A 5 -1.18 -9.00 -1.04
N THR A 6 -2.25 -8.31 -0.63
CA THR A 6 -2.42 -6.89 -0.96
C THR A 6 -1.81 -6.05 0.14
N PHE A 7 -0.88 -5.18 -0.21
CA PHE A 7 -0.21 -4.27 0.71
C PHE A 7 -0.62 -2.84 0.40
N THR A 8 -0.91 -2.08 1.46
CA THR A 8 -1.13 -0.64 1.40
C THR A 8 0.00 0.02 2.16
N VAL A 9 0.86 0.75 1.46
CA VAL A 9 2.00 1.45 2.06
C VAL A 9 1.73 2.95 2.00
N SER A 10 1.86 3.63 3.13
CA SER A 10 1.69 5.07 3.26
C SER A 10 3.03 5.76 3.41
N PHE A 11 3.24 6.80 2.63
CA PHE A 11 4.46 7.58 2.59
C PHE A 11 4.14 9.06 2.73
N LEU A 12 5.06 9.80 3.34
CA LEU A 12 5.15 11.24 3.22
C LEU A 12 6.21 11.53 2.16
N ALA A 13 5.90 12.35 1.15
CA ALA A 13 6.85 12.73 0.13
C ALA A 13 6.65 14.18 -0.31
N ASP A 14 7.69 14.74 -0.91
CA ASP A 14 7.66 16.07 -1.49
C ASP A 14 7.61 15.98 -3.02
N HIS A 15 6.93 16.93 -3.67
CA HIS A 15 6.87 17.03 -5.12
C HIS A 15 6.89 18.48 -5.58
N ARG A 16 7.99 18.85 -6.23
CA ARG A 16 8.24 20.18 -6.81
C ARG A 16 8.05 21.29 -5.77
N GLU A 17 6.88 21.93 -5.78
CA GLU A 17 6.56 23.09 -4.95
C GLU A 17 5.69 22.73 -3.74
N VAL A 18 5.29 21.46 -3.61
CA VAL A 18 4.44 20.97 -2.53
C VAL A 18 5.22 19.99 -1.68
N SER A 19 5.37 20.32 -0.40
CA SER A 19 5.99 19.44 0.59
C SER A 19 4.96 18.80 1.51
N GLY A 20 5.27 17.62 2.03
CA GLY A 20 4.43 16.89 3.01
C GLY A 20 3.20 16.21 2.40
N ILE A 21 3.33 15.65 1.20
CA ILE A 21 2.25 14.95 0.51
C ILE A 21 2.12 13.54 1.08
N HIS A 22 0.94 13.21 1.59
CA HIS A 22 0.59 11.83 1.93
C HIS A 22 0.24 11.04 0.67
N LEU A 23 1.01 9.99 0.41
CA LEU A 23 0.81 9.05 -0.67
C LEU A 23 0.49 7.68 -0.09
N SER A 24 -0.62 7.09 -0.52
CA SER A 24 -0.96 5.70 -0.19
C SER A 24 -0.88 4.86 -1.46
N VAL A 25 0.03 3.90 -1.48
CA VAL A 25 0.23 2.98 -2.61
C VAL A 25 -0.33 1.63 -2.24
N THR A 26 -1.32 1.17 -3.00
CA THR A 26 -1.90 -0.17 -2.85
C THR A 26 -1.39 -1.05 -3.98
N LEU A 27 -0.70 -2.14 -3.66
CA LEU A 27 -0.18 -3.09 -4.65
C LEU A 27 -0.22 -4.53 -4.15
N LYS A 28 -0.17 -5.46 -5.10
CA LYS A 28 0.00 -6.88 -4.81
C LYS A 28 1.48 -7.24 -4.79
N ALA A 29 1.90 -7.97 -3.78
CA ALA A 29 3.28 -8.43 -3.64
C ALA A 29 3.32 -9.78 -2.93
N GLU A 30 4.45 -10.48 -3.08
CA GLU A 30 4.67 -11.78 -2.43
C GLU A 30 5.09 -11.61 -0.97
N GLY A 31 5.62 -10.43 -0.62
CA GLY A 31 6.03 -10.11 0.75
C GLY A 31 6.21 -8.62 0.98
N LEU A 32 6.35 -8.26 2.25
CA LEU A 32 6.46 -6.86 2.67
C LEU A 32 7.67 -6.16 2.04
N GLY A 33 8.82 -6.83 1.91
CA GLY A 33 10.01 -6.26 1.28
C GLY A 33 9.83 -5.95 -0.21
N ASP A 34 9.19 -6.85 -0.95
CA ASP A 34 8.84 -6.62 -2.36
C ASP A 34 7.81 -5.49 -2.50
N ALA A 35 6.81 -5.46 -1.60
CA ALA A 35 5.80 -4.42 -1.57
C ALA A 35 6.40 -3.02 -1.36
N LEU A 36 7.28 -2.87 -0.36
CA LEU A 36 7.97 -1.62 -0.06
C LEU A 36 8.86 -1.17 -1.22
N CYS A 37 9.59 -2.11 -1.83
CA CYS A 37 10.47 -1.81 -2.96
C CYS A 37 9.67 -1.28 -4.16
N LYS A 38 8.62 -2.00 -4.57
CA LYS A 38 7.73 -1.59 -5.67
C LYS A 38 7.02 -0.28 -5.38
N ALA A 39 6.52 -0.09 -4.16
CA ALA A 39 5.85 1.14 -3.76
C ALA A 39 6.78 2.36 -3.82
N LYS A 40 7.99 2.22 -3.29
CA LYS A 40 9.01 3.27 -3.35
C LYS A 40 9.41 3.61 -4.78
N LEU A 41 9.61 2.59 -5.62
CA LEU A 41 9.91 2.79 -7.04
C LEU A 41 8.81 3.55 -7.76
N ALA A 42 7.53 3.21 -7.52
CA ALA A 42 6.40 3.91 -8.13
C ALA A 42 6.33 5.40 -7.73
N ILE A 43 6.66 5.72 -6.48
CA ILE A 43 6.68 7.11 -5.99
C ILE A 43 7.82 7.90 -6.62
N VAL A 44 9.02 7.31 -6.67
CA VAL A 44 10.19 7.95 -7.27
C VAL A 44 10.02 8.14 -8.78
N ASP A 45 9.45 7.15 -9.48
CA ASP A 45 9.14 7.24 -10.92
C ASP A 45 8.17 8.38 -11.23
N LYS A 46 7.23 8.65 -10.32
CA LYS A 46 6.30 9.78 -10.42
C LYS A 46 6.92 11.14 -10.10
N GLY A 47 8.22 11.19 -9.78
CA GLY A 47 8.95 12.43 -9.54
C GLY A 47 8.84 12.96 -8.11
N TYR A 48 8.34 12.16 -7.18
CA TYR A 48 8.37 12.50 -5.75
C TYR A 48 9.75 12.21 -5.17
N TYR A 49 10.17 13.06 -4.24
CA TYR A 49 11.45 12.95 -3.54
C TYR A 49 11.24 13.14 -2.03
N ASN A 50 12.31 12.92 -1.25
CA ASN A 50 12.25 12.96 0.21
C ASN A 50 11.16 12.05 0.79
N VAL A 51 11.16 10.78 0.35
CA VAL A 51 10.13 9.80 0.69
C VAL A 51 10.40 9.21 2.07
N GLU A 52 9.57 9.56 3.05
CA GLU A 52 9.53 8.96 4.38
C GLU A 52 8.41 7.92 4.46
N GLU A 53 8.75 6.72 4.93
CA GLU A 53 7.77 5.66 5.18
C GLU A 53 7.04 5.95 6.49
N LEU A 54 5.71 6.02 6.44
CA LEU A 54 4.89 6.24 7.62
C LEU A 54 4.39 4.93 8.21
N SER A 55 3.81 4.09 7.36
CA SER A 55 3.13 2.86 7.79
C SER A 55 2.92 1.91 6.62
N VAL A 56 3.05 0.62 6.89
CA VAL A 56 2.67 -0.46 5.97
C VAL A 56 1.54 -1.27 6.57
N ASN A 57 0.47 -1.44 5.81
CA ASN A 57 -0.68 -2.26 6.17
C ASN A 57 -0.80 -3.42 5.19
N VAL A 58 -0.99 -4.63 5.71
CA VAL A 58 -1.24 -5.82 4.89
C VAL A 58 -2.74 -6.07 4.91
N ALA A 59 -3.41 -5.79 3.79
CA ALA A 59 -4.76 -6.26 3.56
C ALA A 59 -4.68 -7.75 3.25
N LYS A 60 -4.55 -8.56 4.29
CA LYS A 60 -4.84 -9.99 4.21
C LYS A 60 -6.35 -10.05 3.98
N TYR A 61 -6.76 -10.44 2.77
CA TYR A 61 -8.14 -10.53 2.31
C TYR A 61 -9.10 -10.67 3.50
N ASP A 62 -9.85 -9.60 3.76
CA ASP A 62 -11.04 -9.68 4.59
C ASP A 62 -11.84 -10.80 3.92
N VAL A 63 -11.95 -11.93 4.61
CA VAL A 63 -12.95 -12.94 4.28
C VAL A 63 -14.22 -12.16 3.94
N PRO A 64 -14.91 -12.42 2.82
CA PRO A 64 -16.22 -11.84 2.64
C PRO A 64 -17.03 -12.32 3.83
N LEU A 65 -17.14 -11.48 4.86
CA LEU A 65 -18.19 -11.52 5.84
C LEU A 65 -19.41 -11.05 5.07
N GLY A 66 -19.83 -11.90 4.12
CA GLY A 66 -21.19 -11.90 3.66
C GLY A 66 -22.01 -11.85 4.93
N ILE A 67 -22.96 -10.93 4.95
CA ILE A 67 -24.06 -11.03 5.90
C ILE A 67 -24.69 -12.39 5.58
N ASP A 68 -24.25 -13.43 6.27
CA ASP A 68 -25.08 -14.59 6.54
C ASP A 68 -26.16 -14.04 7.45
N ALA A 69 -27.15 -13.39 6.81
CA ALA A 69 -28.40 -13.09 7.43
C ALA A 69 -28.92 -14.43 7.90
N TYR A 70 -28.80 -14.67 9.20
CA TYR A 70 -29.59 -15.61 9.98
C TYR A 70 -30.97 -15.76 9.33
N GLY A 71 -31.12 -16.80 8.52
CA GLY A 71 -32.32 -17.11 7.79
C GLY A 71 -33.02 -18.28 8.46
N GLY A 72 -33.97 -17.94 9.35
CA GLY A 72 -35.20 -18.72 9.59
C GLY A 72 -35.08 -20.09 10.24
#